data_AF-A0A1L9B2G4-F1
#
_entry.id   AF-A0A1L9B2G4-F1
#
_cell.length_a   1.000
_cell.length_b   1.000
_cell.length_c   1.000
_cell.angle_alpha   90.00
_cell.angle_beta   90.00
_cell.angle_gamma   90.00
#
_symmetry.space_group_name_H-M   'P 1'
#
loop_
_entity.id
_entity.type
_entity.pdbx_description
1 polymer ?
#
loop_
_entity_poly.entity_id
_entity_poly.type
_entity_poly.pdbx_seq_one_letter_code
_entity_poly.pdbx_strand_id
1 'polypeptide(L)'
;MNRRKAPLLMALALLLAGTAVLLTRPLPESGTPRGESLERREASSPTGAAPGIPRALARPPGTPPETPDTERSEEELIAALRARYGARLHEPHTQMRLLEQLMRHFQQRNPTGWEAELLALVRRAFPEQAELLAQRLRQRVEYGRWMEEHQKELRGMPEAERRAAVWEERERLFGQDVAEQLWAGELRSAAVSDALVAIDALPQASVGERLDRYQKSLAQTYGAESTEYVRAHQQELMNRFLDLGSVQRDLGAMSPEERARSLREIRQGMGLDEAALERWKELDLRRDTRWELGERYMAERTTLTQQATGPELEAQLAALRARYFPDEAETIAEEEASGFFRFGQPRQWGRN
;
A
#
# COMPACT_ATOMS: atom_id res chain seq x y z
N MET A 1 52.98 5.29 -33.57
CA MET A 1 51.52 5.53 -33.59
C MET A 1 51.10 5.75 -32.13
N ASN A 2 51.18 6.92 -31.49
CA ASN A 2 50.65 8.27 -31.73
C ASN A 2 49.13 8.37 -31.95
N ARG A 3 48.35 8.37 -30.86
CA ARG A 3 47.30 9.37 -30.51
C ARG A 3 47.28 9.46 -28.96
N ARG A 4 47.77 10.53 -28.30
CA ARG A 4 47.14 11.85 -28.03
C ARG A 4 45.77 11.69 -27.34
N LYS A 5 45.41 12.27 -26.18
CA LYS A 5 45.95 13.27 -25.22
C LYS A 5 45.13 13.13 -23.90
N ALA A 6 45.74 13.45 -22.75
CA ALA A 6 45.09 13.75 -21.46
C ALA A 6 44.64 15.25 -21.42
N PRO A 7 44.45 15.92 -20.26
CA PRO A 7 43.58 15.78 -19.06
C PRO A 7 42.71 17.08 -18.84
N LEU A 8 42.14 17.32 -17.64
CA LEU A 8 41.51 18.55 -17.03
C LEU A 8 40.07 18.26 -16.52
N LEU A 9 39.52 18.76 -15.39
CA LEU A 9 39.97 19.71 -14.36
C LEU A 9 39.05 19.61 -13.11
N MET A 10 39.55 20.19 -12.02
CA MET A 10 39.02 20.36 -10.66
C MET A 10 37.72 21.17 -10.49
N ALA A 11 37.04 20.96 -9.34
CA ALA A 11 36.78 21.93 -8.24
C ALA A 11 35.77 21.26 -7.26
N LEU A 12 36.02 21.01 -5.96
CA LEU A 12 36.34 21.83 -4.77
C LEU A 12 35.33 22.94 -4.41
N ALA A 13 34.51 22.67 -3.38
CA ALA A 13 34.03 23.58 -2.31
C ALA A 13 33.26 22.68 -1.29
N LEU A 14 33.73 22.30 -0.10
CA LEU A 14 34.09 23.00 1.15
C LEU A 14 32.99 23.87 1.79
N LEU A 15 32.63 23.44 3.02
CA LEU A 15 32.33 24.21 4.24
C LEU A 15 30.91 24.72 4.53
N LEU A 16 30.30 24.16 5.60
CA LEU A 16 29.97 24.79 6.91
C LEU A 16 28.95 23.89 7.64
N ALA A 17 29.29 23.15 8.71
CA ALA A 17 29.50 23.58 10.11
C ALA A 17 28.25 24.16 10.78
N GLY A 18 27.82 23.53 11.88
CA GLY A 18 26.79 24.03 12.79
C GLY A 18 26.15 22.93 13.65
N THR A 19 26.90 22.24 14.51
CA THR A 19 26.80 22.35 15.99
C THR A 19 25.37 22.46 16.55
N ALA A 20 24.84 21.35 17.08
CA ALA A 20 23.75 21.38 18.07
C ALA A 20 24.34 21.04 19.45
N VAL A 21 24.37 22.07 20.29
CA VAL A 21 24.70 22.03 21.71
C VAL A 21 23.59 21.30 22.46
N LEU A 22 23.94 20.21 23.15
CA LEU A 22 23.09 19.56 24.15
C LEU A 22 23.11 20.40 25.44
N LEU A 23 22.07 21.20 25.65
CA LEU A 23 21.78 21.83 26.94
C LEU A 23 20.91 20.88 27.76
N THR A 24 21.54 20.16 28.68
CA THR A 24 20.88 19.50 29.80
C THR A 24 20.49 20.54 30.86
N ARG A 25 19.21 20.61 31.22
CA ARG A 25 18.81 21.03 32.58
C ARG A 25 17.56 20.28 33.05
N PRO A 26 17.49 19.97 34.36
CA PRO A 26 16.45 19.14 34.96
C PRO A 26 15.24 19.98 35.42
N LEU A 27 14.09 19.33 35.61
CA LEU A 27 12.97 19.87 36.39
C LEU A 27 12.76 19.02 37.65
N PRO A 28 12.32 19.64 38.77
CA PRO A 28 12.33 19.07 40.10
C PRO A 28 11.03 18.33 40.46
N GLU A 29 11.12 17.52 41.49
CA GLU A 29 10.00 16.94 42.24
C GLU A 29 9.14 18.00 42.93
N SER A 30 7.82 17.79 42.95
CA SER A 30 7.02 17.95 44.18
C SER A 30 5.57 17.49 44.00
N GLY A 31 5.14 16.56 44.85
CA GLY A 31 3.91 16.69 45.65
C GLY A 31 2.57 16.29 45.01
N THR A 32 2.14 15.06 45.30
CA THR A 32 0.72 14.71 45.59
C THR A 32 0.40 15.07 47.07
N PRO A 33 -0.87 15.10 47.57
CA PRO A 33 -2.05 14.39 47.04
C PRO A 33 -3.44 15.11 47.16
N ARG A 34 -4.45 14.41 46.61
CA ARG A 34 -5.81 14.17 47.16
C ARG A 34 -6.98 14.87 46.46
N GLY A 35 -7.93 14.05 45.97
CA GLY A 35 -9.36 14.38 45.95
C GLY A 35 -10.08 14.18 44.62
N GLU A 36 -10.93 13.13 44.60
CA GLU A 36 -12.20 13.05 43.86
C GLU A 36 -12.23 12.66 42.36
N SER A 37 -12.43 11.35 42.15
CA SER A 37 -13.62 10.73 41.55
C SER A 37 -14.15 11.17 40.18
N LEU A 38 -13.99 10.20 39.27
CA LEU A 38 -14.93 9.71 38.24
C LEU A 38 -14.94 10.34 36.84
N GLU A 39 -14.68 9.42 35.90
CA GLU A 39 -15.11 9.37 34.50
C GLU A 39 -14.41 10.28 33.48
N ARG A 40 -13.31 9.77 32.92
CA ARG A 40 -12.99 10.02 31.51
C ARG A 40 -12.36 8.82 30.84
N ARG A 41 -13.05 8.39 29.77
CA ARG A 41 -12.55 7.76 28.54
C ARG A 41 -11.03 7.71 28.41
N GLU A 42 -10.47 6.51 28.28
CA GLU A 42 -9.17 6.34 27.62
C GLU A 42 -9.39 6.17 26.11
N ALA A 43 -9.13 7.28 25.40
CA ALA A 43 -8.76 7.27 24.01
C ALA A 43 -7.22 7.19 23.97
N SER A 44 -6.69 6.12 23.37
CA SER A 44 -5.26 5.95 23.14
C SER A 44 -4.94 6.36 21.70
N SER A 45 -4.14 7.42 21.56
CA SER A 45 -3.53 7.85 20.30
C SER A 45 -2.40 6.90 19.85
N PRO A 46 -2.08 6.90 18.54
CA PRO A 46 -1.40 5.80 17.86
C PRO A 46 0.14 5.95 17.87
N THR A 47 0.84 4.82 18.01
CA THR A 47 2.30 4.74 17.83
C THR A 47 2.62 3.98 16.53
N GLY A 48 3.39 4.64 15.65
CA GLY A 48 4.47 4.06 14.85
C GLY A 48 4.15 2.93 13.87
N ALA A 49 3.82 3.30 12.62
CA ALA A 49 3.73 2.39 11.49
C ALA A 49 5.12 1.92 10.99
N ALA A 50 5.37 0.62 11.02
CA ALA A 50 6.39 -0.06 10.23
C ALA A 50 5.76 -0.63 8.94
N PRO A 51 6.45 -0.63 7.79
CA PRO A 51 5.84 -1.00 6.51
C PRO A 51 5.76 -2.53 6.32
N GLY A 52 4.56 -3.00 5.93
CA GLY A 52 4.37 -4.06 4.94
C GLY A 52 4.41 -5.52 5.40
N ILE A 53 3.37 -5.98 6.12
CA ILE A 53 2.88 -7.37 6.02
C ILE A 53 1.45 -7.30 5.46
N PRO A 54 1.09 -8.01 4.38
CA PRO A 54 -0.27 -8.00 3.88
C PRO A 54 -1.23 -8.57 4.94
N ARG A 55 -2.16 -7.71 5.36
CA ARG A 55 -3.26 -7.95 6.27
C ARG A 55 -4.12 -9.11 5.75
N ALA A 56 -4.25 -10.15 6.56
CA ALA A 56 -5.15 -11.26 6.31
C ALA A 56 -6.59 -10.75 6.06
N LEU A 57 -7.22 -11.33 5.03
CA LEU A 57 -8.60 -11.10 4.64
C LEU A 57 -9.52 -11.17 5.88
N ALA A 58 -10.22 -10.07 6.16
CA ALA A 58 -11.26 -10.03 7.18
C ALA A 58 -12.40 -10.99 6.80
N ARG A 59 -12.73 -11.88 7.73
CA ARG A 59 -13.83 -12.86 7.67
C ARG A 59 -15.18 -12.11 7.64
N PRO A 60 -16.16 -12.48 6.80
CA PRO A 60 -17.49 -11.89 6.84
C PRO A 60 -18.20 -12.26 8.17
N PRO A 61 -19.03 -11.35 8.74
CA PRO A 61 -19.69 -11.57 10.01
C PRO A 61 -20.78 -12.64 9.85
N GLY A 62 -20.71 -13.70 10.67
CA GLY A 62 -21.70 -14.78 10.67
C GLY A 62 -21.12 -16.20 10.79
N THR A 63 -19.80 -16.37 10.85
CA THR A 63 -19.23 -17.69 11.18
C THR A 63 -19.20 -17.88 12.70
N PRO A 64 -19.76 -18.97 13.25
CA PRO A 64 -19.66 -19.26 14.68
C PRO A 64 -18.20 -19.36 15.11
N PRO A 65 -17.88 -19.09 16.38
CA PRO A 65 -16.54 -19.27 16.90
C PRO A 65 -16.14 -20.74 16.75
N GLU A 66 -15.09 -21.02 15.96
CA GLU A 66 -14.48 -22.34 15.90
C GLU A 66 -13.72 -22.56 17.22
N THR A 67 -14.34 -23.29 18.14
CA THR A 67 -13.63 -23.97 19.22
C THR A 67 -12.65 -24.96 18.60
N PRO A 68 -11.40 -25.06 19.09
CA PRO A 68 -10.44 -26.01 18.58
C PRO A 68 -10.92 -27.42 18.89
N ASP A 69 -11.34 -28.12 17.85
CA ASP A 69 -11.81 -29.50 17.88
C ASP A 69 -10.66 -30.41 18.31
N THR A 70 -10.65 -30.80 19.59
CA THR A 70 -9.76 -31.81 20.13
C THR A 70 -10.14 -33.18 19.56
N GLU A 71 -9.18 -33.78 18.85
CA GLU A 71 -9.13 -35.19 18.41
C GLU A 71 -10.04 -35.62 17.25
N ARG A 72 -9.91 -34.96 16.09
CA ARG A 72 -10.21 -35.68 14.85
C ARG A 72 -9.27 -36.86 14.71
N SER A 73 -9.82 -38.01 14.35
CA SER A 73 -8.98 -39.15 14.02
C SER A 73 -8.09 -38.82 12.81
N GLU A 74 -6.92 -39.45 12.72
CA GLU A 74 -6.03 -39.24 11.59
C GLU A 74 -6.72 -39.60 10.26
N GLU A 75 -7.65 -40.55 10.28
CA GLU A 75 -8.46 -40.95 9.12
C GLU A 75 -9.42 -39.85 8.67
N GLU A 76 -10.09 -39.17 9.62
CA GLU A 76 -10.94 -38.00 9.33
C GLU A 76 -10.13 -36.84 8.76
N LEU A 77 -8.92 -36.62 9.29
CA LEU A 77 -8.01 -35.60 8.76
C LEU A 77 -7.61 -35.94 7.31
N ILE A 78 -7.21 -37.18 7.04
CA ILE A 78 -6.88 -37.63 5.69
C ILE A 78 -8.07 -37.46 4.74
N ALA A 79 -9.27 -37.85 5.16
CA ALA A 79 -10.49 -37.70 4.35
C ALA A 79 -10.77 -36.22 4.04
N ALA A 80 -10.65 -35.33 5.04
CA ALA A 80 -10.82 -33.89 4.87
C ALA A 80 -9.78 -33.28 3.92
N LEU A 81 -8.51 -33.71 4.02
CA LEU A 81 -7.45 -33.25 3.11
C LEU A 81 -7.75 -33.68 1.68
N ARG A 82 -8.11 -34.95 1.45
CA ARG A 82 -8.46 -35.47 0.11
C ARG A 82 -9.63 -34.72 -0.49
N ALA A 83 -10.70 -34.52 0.28
CA ALA A 83 -11.88 -33.79 -0.17
C ALA A 83 -11.56 -32.33 -0.54
N ARG A 84 -10.71 -31.66 0.24
CA ARG A 84 -10.40 -30.24 0.04
C ARG A 84 -9.37 -29.98 -1.07
N TYR A 85 -8.38 -30.85 -1.22
CA TYR A 85 -7.20 -30.59 -2.05
C TYR A 85 -7.07 -31.54 -3.25
N GLY A 86 -7.63 -32.75 -3.18
CA GLY A 86 -7.35 -33.83 -4.15
C GLY A 86 -7.58 -33.46 -5.61
N ALA A 87 -8.71 -32.82 -5.92
CA ALA A 87 -9.07 -32.46 -7.29
C ALA A 87 -8.09 -31.48 -7.97
N ARG A 88 -7.38 -30.65 -7.19
CA ARG A 88 -6.49 -29.59 -7.68
C ARG A 88 -5.05 -29.77 -7.21
N LEU A 89 -4.70 -30.92 -6.66
CA LEU A 89 -3.38 -31.16 -6.09
C LEU A 89 -2.25 -31.14 -7.13
N HIS A 90 -2.59 -31.22 -8.41
CA HIS A 90 -1.66 -31.02 -9.53
C HIS A 90 -1.20 -29.55 -9.66
N GLU A 91 -1.95 -28.58 -9.12
CA GLU A 91 -1.62 -27.15 -9.19
C GLU A 91 -0.60 -26.76 -8.10
N PRO A 92 0.51 -26.05 -8.44
CA PRO A 92 1.51 -25.64 -7.46
C PRO A 92 0.96 -24.80 -6.30
N HIS A 93 0.03 -23.88 -6.56
CA HIS A 93 -0.62 -23.09 -5.51
C HIS A 93 -1.38 -23.96 -4.50
N THR A 94 -2.10 -24.97 -5.00
CA THR A 94 -2.87 -25.88 -4.14
C THR A 94 -1.93 -26.73 -3.29
N GLN A 95 -0.81 -27.20 -3.86
CA GLN A 95 0.26 -27.89 -3.13
C GLN A 95 0.84 -27.01 -2.02
N MET A 96 1.24 -25.78 -2.35
CA MET A 96 1.84 -24.84 -1.41
C MET A 96 0.88 -24.53 -0.26
N ARG A 97 -0.40 -24.25 -0.56
CA ARG A 97 -1.42 -23.94 0.45
C ARG A 97 -1.66 -25.12 1.40
N LEU A 98 -1.73 -26.34 0.87
CA LEU A 98 -1.83 -27.57 1.67
C LEU A 98 -0.65 -27.65 2.65
N LEU A 99 0.58 -27.55 2.12
CA LEU A 99 1.79 -27.70 2.91
C LEU A 99 1.90 -26.60 3.96
N GLU A 100 1.64 -25.34 3.63
CA GLU A 100 1.64 -24.22 4.57
C GLU A 100 0.64 -24.38 5.71
N GLN A 101 -0.55 -24.93 5.42
CA GLN A 101 -1.53 -25.21 6.46
C GLN A 101 -1.04 -26.31 7.40
N LEU A 102 -0.49 -27.39 6.85
CA LEU A 102 0.04 -28.49 7.64
C LEU A 102 1.28 -28.06 8.44
N MET A 103 2.18 -27.27 7.86
CA MET A 103 3.33 -26.68 8.55
C MET A 103 2.90 -25.95 9.81
N ARG A 104 1.93 -25.03 9.71
CA ARG A 104 1.41 -24.30 10.88
C ARG A 104 0.85 -25.25 11.94
N HIS A 105 0.13 -26.29 11.53
CA HIS A 105 -0.46 -27.26 12.46
C HIS A 105 0.61 -28.08 13.20
N PHE A 106 1.56 -28.66 12.48
CA PHE A 106 2.57 -29.54 13.06
C PHE A 106 3.68 -28.77 13.80
N GLN A 107 4.10 -27.60 13.32
CA GLN A 107 5.09 -26.76 14.02
C GLN A 107 4.60 -26.29 15.38
N GLN A 108 3.30 -26.04 15.55
CA GLN A 108 2.72 -25.66 16.85
C GLN A 108 2.76 -26.81 17.87
N ARG A 109 2.74 -28.07 17.41
CA ARG A 109 2.66 -29.27 18.27
C ARG A 109 4.04 -29.89 18.51
N ASN A 110 4.90 -29.92 17.50
CA ASN A 110 6.24 -30.50 17.54
C ASN A 110 7.26 -29.66 16.75
N PRO A 111 7.79 -28.56 17.32
CA PRO A 111 8.69 -27.64 16.61
C PRO A 111 9.97 -28.28 16.05
N THR A 112 10.41 -29.42 16.58
CA THR A 112 11.65 -30.09 16.18
C THR A 112 11.45 -31.28 15.25
N GLY A 113 10.28 -31.93 15.27
CA GLY A 113 9.98 -33.14 14.50
C GLY A 113 8.83 -33.01 13.49
N TRP A 114 8.25 -31.82 13.35
CA TRP A 114 7.06 -31.57 12.55
C TRP A 114 7.17 -32.03 11.09
N GLU A 115 8.36 -31.97 10.47
CA GLU A 115 8.55 -32.34 9.06
C GLU A 115 8.25 -33.83 8.83
N ALA A 116 8.76 -34.71 9.70
CA ALA A 116 8.60 -36.14 9.56
C ALA A 116 7.13 -36.56 9.73
N GLU A 117 6.44 -35.98 10.72
CA GLU A 117 5.01 -36.23 10.98
C GLU A 117 4.13 -35.73 9.83
N LEU A 118 4.39 -34.52 9.33
CA LEU A 118 3.69 -33.95 8.18
C LEU A 118 3.87 -34.84 6.95
N LEU A 119 5.09 -35.27 6.64
CA LEU A 119 5.37 -36.12 5.49
C LEU A 119 4.74 -37.51 5.61
N ALA A 120 4.66 -38.06 6.82
CA ALA A 120 3.95 -39.32 7.06
C ALA A 120 2.45 -39.18 6.74
N LEU A 121 1.82 -38.09 7.20
CA LEU A 121 0.41 -37.80 6.88
C LEU A 121 0.20 -37.61 5.37
N VAL A 122 1.08 -36.84 4.72
CA VAL A 122 1.00 -36.58 3.26
C VAL A 122 1.12 -37.88 2.46
N ARG A 123 2.05 -38.77 2.81
CA ARG A 123 2.20 -40.07 2.13
C ARG A 123 0.95 -40.94 2.23
N ARG A 124 0.27 -40.92 3.38
CA ARG A 124 -0.99 -41.64 3.58
C ARG A 124 -2.14 -40.98 2.81
N ALA A 125 -2.21 -39.65 2.82
CA ALA A 125 -3.28 -38.91 2.19
C ALA A 125 -3.18 -38.91 0.65
N PHE A 126 -1.97 -38.77 0.09
CA PHE A 126 -1.72 -38.56 -1.33
C PHE A 126 -0.51 -39.38 -1.81
N PRO A 127 -0.60 -40.73 -1.83
CA PRO A 127 0.55 -41.58 -2.09
C PRO A 127 1.19 -41.33 -3.47
N GLU A 128 0.39 -41.06 -4.49
CA GLU A 128 0.87 -40.80 -5.86
C GLU A 128 1.61 -39.46 -5.99
N GLN A 129 1.26 -38.46 -5.18
CA GLN A 129 1.88 -37.12 -5.20
C GLN A 129 2.89 -36.93 -4.07
N ALA A 130 3.16 -37.96 -3.26
CA ALA A 130 3.91 -37.85 -2.02
C ALA A 130 5.33 -37.32 -2.23
N GLU A 131 6.05 -37.83 -3.24
CA GLU A 131 7.42 -37.38 -3.52
C GLU A 131 7.47 -35.94 -4.03
N LEU A 132 6.52 -35.55 -4.88
CA LEU A 132 6.38 -34.16 -5.34
C LEU A 132 6.10 -33.21 -4.17
N LEU A 133 5.16 -33.57 -3.28
CA LEU A 133 4.83 -32.77 -2.10
C LEU A 133 5.98 -32.72 -1.10
N ALA A 134 6.75 -33.81 -0.95
CA ALA A 134 7.94 -33.83 -0.12
C ALA A 134 9.03 -32.91 -0.66
N GLN A 135 9.25 -32.90 -1.98
CA GLN A 135 10.15 -31.95 -2.62
C GLN A 135 9.68 -30.49 -2.42
N ARG A 136 8.39 -30.23 -2.65
CA ARG A 136 7.81 -28.88 -2.48
C ARG A 136 7.95 -28.38 -1.06
N LEU A 137 7.78 -29.26 -0.06
CA LEU A 137 7.98 -28.92 1.33
C LEU A 137 9.43 -28.51 1.61
N ARG A 138 10.41 -29.29 1.14
CA ARG A 138 11.83 -28.94 1.29
C ARG A 138 12.15 -27.57 0.70
N GLN A 139 11.72 -27.32 -0.54
CA GLN A 139 11.90 -26.02 -1.20
C GLN A 139 11.28 -24.88 -0.39
N ARG A 140 10.10 -25.09 0.19
CA ARG A 140 9.42 -24.09 1.02
C ARG A 140 10.14 -23.82 2.34
N VAL A 141 10.67 -24.85 3.01
CA VAL A 141 11.47 -24.70 4.23
C VAL A 141 12.78 -23.96 3.92
N GLU A 142 13.47 -24.37 2.85
CA GLU A 142 14.70 -23.72 2.40
C GLU A 142 14.47 -22.25 2.06
N TYR A 143 13.39 -21.93 1.35
CA TYR A 143 13.00 -20.55 1.05
C TYR A 143 12.73 -19.73 2.33
N GLY A 144 11.99 -20.31 3.29
CA GLY A 144 11.71 -19.66 4.57
C GLY A 144 12.99 -19.31 5.32
N ARG A 145 13.92 -20.26 5.42
CA ARG A 145 15.23 -20.06 6.04
C ARG A 145 16.04 -18.99 5.31
N TRP A 146 16.10 -19.04 3.98
CA TRP A 146 16.81 -18.02 3.19
C TRP A 146 16.26 -16.61 3.44
N MET A 147 14.93 -16.46 3.47
CA MET A 147 14.27 -15.19 3.76
C MET A 147 14.61 -14.65 5.16
N GLU A 148 14.73 -15.53 6.15
CA GLU A 148 15.12 -15.17 7.52
C GLU A 148 16.59 -14.75 7.59
N GLU A 149 17.48 -15.52 6.97
CA GLU A 149 18.93 -15.27 6.94
C GLU A 149 19.27 -13.93 6.24
N HIS A 150 18.59 -13.62 5.13
CA HIS A 150 18.88 -12.45 4.30
C HIS A 150 17.99 -11.24 4.60
N GLN A 151 17.10 -11.30 5.61
CA GLN A 151 16.12 -10.26 5.89
C GLN A 151 16.74 -8.85 6.02
N LYS A 152 17.87 -8.73 6.73
CA LYS A 152 18.54 -7.44 6.96
C LYS A 152 19.13 -6.87 5.68
N GLU A 153 19.75 -7.72 4.86
CA GLU A 153 20.35 -7.35 3.59
C GLU A 153 19.27 -6.90 2.61
N LEU A 154 18.22 -7.71 2.42
CA LEU A 154 17.10 -7.40 1.54
C LEU A 154 16.42 -6.07 1.90
N ARG A 155 16.30 -5.75 3.20
CA ARG A 155 15.75 -4.45 3.65
C ARG A 155 16.63 -3.25 3.29
N GLY A 156 17.93 -3.45 3.16
CA GLY A 156 18.87 -2.41 2.76
C GLY A 156 18.94 -2.17 1.24
N MET A 157 18.43 -3.10 0.43
CA MET A 157 18.47 -3.01 -1.03
C MET A 157 17.41 -2.04 -1.59
N PRO A 158 17.71 -1.33 -2.69
CA PRO A 158 16.70 -0.68 -3.53
C PRO A 158 15.60 -1.67 -3.95
N GLU A 159 14.38 -1.17 -4.14
CA GLU A 159 13.23 -2.04 -4.41
C GLU A 159 13.43 -2.96 -5.62
N ALA A 160 13.93 -2.44 -6.74
CA ALA A 160 14.16 -3.23 -7.94
C ALA A 160 15.20 -4.34 -7.72
N GLU A 161 16.30 -4.04 -7.04
CA GLU A 161 17.35 -5.01 -6.70
C GLU A 161 16.84 -6.08 -5.72
N ARG A 162 16.08 -5.67 -4.70
CA ARG A 162 15.43 -6.59 -3.76
C ARG A 162 14.48 -7.55 -4.47
N ARG A 163 13.64 -7.04 -5.38
CA ARG A 163 12.72 -7.88 -6.17
C ARG A 163 13.49 -8.88 -7.02
N ALA A 164 14.57 -8.45 -7.69
CA ALA A 164 15.40 -9.31 -8.51
C ALA A 164 16.07 -10.43 -7.68
N ALA A 165 16.67 -10.11 -6.54
CA ALA A 165 17.31 -11.09 -5.66
C ALA A 165 16.32 -12.13 -5.12
N VAL A 166 15.14 -11.69 -4.67
CA VAL A 166 14.07 -12.60 -4.23
C VAL A 166 13.58 -13.48 -5.37
N TRP A 167 13.47 -12.93 -6.57
CA TRP A 167 13.05 -13.68 -7.75
C TRP A 167 14.06 -14.75 -8.17
N GLU A 168 15.34 -14.40 -8.21
CA GLU A 168 16.44 -15.33 -8.50
C GLU A 168 16.42 -16.52 -7.54
N GLU A 169 16.24 -16.27 -6.23
CA GLU A 169 16.17 -17.36 -5.25
C GLU A 169 14.92 -18.24 -5.44
N ARG A 170 13.77 -17.63 -5.79
CA ARG A 170 12.54 -18.39 -6.09
C ARG A 170 12.73 -19.28 -7.31
N GLU A 171 13.33 -18.77 -8.39
CA GLU A 171 13.63 -19.59 -9.56
C GLU A 171 14.61 -20.71 -9.23
N ARG A 172 15.67 -20.42 -8.46
CA ARG A 172 16.67 -21.39 -8.03
C ARG A 172 16.04 -22.53 -7.22
N LEU A 173 15.13 -22.21 -6.30
CA LEU A 173 14.51 -23.20 -5.41
C LEU A 173 13.37 -23.97 -6.07
N PHE A 174 12.48 -23.27 -6.77
CA PHE A 174 11.21 -23.85 -7.24
C PHE A 174 11.22 -24.23 -8.72
N GLY A 175 12.18 -23.73 -9.49
CA GLY A 175 12.17 -23.74 -10.95
C GLY A 175 11.28 -22.62 -11.51
N GLN A 176 11.63 -22.10 -12.69
CA GLN A 176 10.97 -20.96 -13.32
C GLN A 176 9.44 -21.14 -13.42
N ASP A 177 8.98 -22.21 -14.07
CA ASP A 177 7.54 -22.44 -14.32
C ASP A 177 6.70 -22.48 -13.02
N VAL A 178 7.25 -23.06 -11.96
CA VAL A 178 6.54 -23.15 -10.69
C VAL A 178 6.62 -21.83 -9.93
N ALA A 179 7.77 -21.16 -9.95
CA ALA A 179 7.90 -19.85 -9.34
C ALA A 179 6.91 -18.85 -9.97
N GLU A 180 6.84 -18.80 -11.29
CA GLU A 180 5.88 -17.96 -12.02
C GLU A 180 4.44 -18.25 -11.61
N GLN A 181 4.07 -19.52 -11.46
CA GLN A 181 2.74 -19.89 -10.99
C GLN A 181 2.51 -19.44 -9.55
N LEU A 182 3.39 -19.81 -8.61
CA LEU A 182 3.23 -19.52 -7.18
C LEU A 182 3.15 -18.02 -6.85
N TRP A 183 3.82 -17.19 -7.65
CA TRP A 183 3.91 -15.75 -7.44
C TRP A 183 3.29 -14.93 -8.58
N ALA A 184 2.42 -15.54 -9.40
CA ALA A 184 1.79 -14.88 -10.55
C ALA A 184 1.10 -13.56 -10.19
N GLY A 185 0.44 -13.50 -9.02
CA GLY A 185 -0.19 -12.28 -8.53
C GLY A 185 0.81 -11.16 -8.21
N GLU A 186 1.97 -11.50 -7.63
CA GLU A 186 3.04 -10.53 -7.37
C GLU A 186 3.64 -10.02 -8.68
N LEU A 187 3.90 -10.92 -9.64
CA LEU A 187 4.40 -10.56 -10.97
C LEU A 187 3.44 -9.62 -11.70
N ARG A 188 2.14 -9.91 -11.70
CA ARG A 188 1.13 -9.03 -12.31
C ARG A 188 1.09 -7.67 -11.63
N SER A 189 1.11 -7.61 -10.31
CA SER A 189 1.13 -6.34 -9.56
C SER A 189 2.39 -5.51 -9.86
N ALA A 190 3.55 -6.16 -9.92
CA ALA A 190 4.83 -5.55 -10.30
C ALA A 190 4.79 -5.01 -11.73
N ALA A 191 4.28 -5.80 -12.69
CA ALA A 191 4.14 -5.37 -14.08
C ALA A 191 3.27 -4.11 -14.24
N VAL A 192 2.14 -4.05 -13.53
CA VAL A 192 1.28 -2.84 -13.52
C VAL A 192 1.99 -1.65 -12.88
N SER A 193 2.74 -1.86 -11.79
CA SER A 193 3.50 -0.80 -11.13
C SER A 193 4.60 -0.24 -12.03
N ASP A 194 5.37 -1.13 -12.67
CA ASP A 194 6.46 -0.75 -13.56
C ASP A 194 5.93 -0.03 -14.81
N ALA A 195 4.76 -0.45 -15.32
CA ALA A 195 4.08 0.24 -16.41
C ALA A 195 3.66 1.67 -16.01
N LEU A 196 3.12 1.86 -14.80
CA LEU A 196 2.76 3.19 -14.30
C LEU A 196 3.99 4.12 -14.19
N VAL A 197 5.12 3.60 -13.68
CA VAL A 197 6.39 4.36 -13.64
C VAL A 197 6.83 4.76 -15.06
N ALA A 198 6.78 3.83 -16.01
CA ALA A 198 7.14 4.10 -17.39
C ALA A 198 6.20 5.14 -18.05
N ILE A 199 4.90 5.08 -17.74
CA ILE A 199 3.88 6.01 -18.24
C ILE A 199 4.08 7.42 -17.68
N ASP A 200 4.38 7.55 -16.40
CA ASP A 200 4.64 8.84 -15.73
C ASP A 200 5.88 9.54 -16.31
N ALA A 201 6.88 8.76 -16.73
CA ALA A 201 8.11 9.25 -17.34
C ALA A 201 8.00 9.64 -18.82
N LEU A 202 6.83 9.45 -19.47
CA LEU A 202 6.68 9.75 -20.89
C LEU A 202 6.74 11.26 -21.17
N PRO A 203 7.72 11.72 -21.98
CA PRO A 203 7.84 13.13 -22.31
C PRO A 203 6.72 13.53 -23.27
N GLN A 204 6.07 14.66 -22.97
CA GLN A 204 5.06 15.28 -23.85
C GLN A 204 3.89 14.39 -24.25
N ALA A 205 3.64 13.29 -23.55
CA ALA A 205 2.40 12.55 -23.71
C ALA A 205 1.25 13.37 -23.10
N SER A 206 0.07 13.28 -23.70
CA SER A 206 -1.18 13.78 -23.13
C SER A 206 -1.74 12.81 -22.08
N VAL A 207 -2.68 13.29 -21.26
CA VAL A 207 -3.42 12.45 -20.30
C VAL A 207 -4.10 11.26 -21.00
N GLY A 208 -4.72 11.49 -22.17
CA GLY A 208 -5.36 10.43 -22.95
C GLY A 208 -4.38 9.37 -23.45
N GLU A 209 -3.23 9.77 -24.00
CA GLU A 209 -2.20 8.81 -24.44
C GLU A 209 -1.61 7.99 -23.29
N ARG A 210 -1.49 8.58 -22.09
CA ARG A 210 -1.08 7.85 -20.88
C ARG A 210 -2.14 6.84 -20.46
N LEU A 211 -3.43 7.21 -20.52
CA LEU A 211 -4.54 6.31 -20.20
C LEU A 211 -4.58 5.12 -21.16
N ASP A 212 -4.45 5.37 -22.47
CA ASP A 212 -4.44 4.31 -23.48
C ASP A 212 -3.29 3.32 -23.25
N ARG A 213 -2.10 3.80 -22.88
CA ARG A 213 -0.96 2.94 -22.53
C ARG A 213 -1.23 2.14 -21.26
N TYR A 214 -1.86 2.75 -20.26
CA TYR A 214 -2.22 2.08 -19.03
C TYR A 214 -3.23 0.95 -19.28
N GLN A 215 -4.28 1.21 -20.05
CA GLN A 215 -5.26 0.20 -20.45
C GLN A 215 -4.62 -0.96 -21.23
N LYS A 216 -3.69 -0.66 -22.15
CA LYS A 216 -2.93 -1.68 -22.88
C LYS A 216 -2.06 -2.53 -21.94
N SER A 217 -1.42 -1.93 -20.95
CA SER A 217 -0.65 -2.66 -19.94
C SER A 217 -1.54 -3.59 -19.10
N LEU A 218 -2.73 -3.14 -18.71
CA LEU A 218 -3.70 -3.97 -17.99
C LEU A 218 -4.15 -5.16 -18.86
N ALA A 219 -4.47 -4.91 -20.13
CA ALA A 219 -4.83 -5.96 -21.08
C ALA A 219 -3.70 -6.98 -21.30
N GLN A 220 -2.45 -6.52 -21.38
CA GLN A 220 -1.28 -7.41 -21.49
C GLN A 220 -1.04 -8.24 -20.23
N THR A 221 -1.24 -7.64 -19.05
CA THR A 221 -0.94 -8.29 -17.77
C THR A 221 -1.97 -9.33 -17.37
N TYR A 222 -3.25 -9.07 -17.62
CA TYR A 222 -4.36 -9.93 -17.21
C TYR A 222 -4.95 -10.75 -18.36
N GLY A 223 -4.56 -10.48 -19.61
CA GLY A 223 -5.03 -11.22 -20.79
C GLY A 223 -6.55 -11.27 -20.86
N ALA A 224 -7.11 -12.48 -21.00
CA ALA A 224 -8.55 -12.70 -21.09
C ALA A 224 -9.33 -12.23 -19.85
N GLU A 225 -8.70 -12.19 -18.67
CA GLU A 225 -9.34 -11.77 -17.42
C GLU A 225 -9.34 -10.25 -17.23
N SER A 226 -8.69 -9.48 -18.12
CA SER A 226 -8.50 -8.04 -17.94
C SER A 226 -9.81 -7.27 -17.75
N THR A 227 -10.85 -7.59 -18.51
CA THR A 227 -12.14 -6.88 -18.41
C THR A 227 -12.80 -7.09 -17.05
N GLU A 228 -12.79 -8.33 -16.55
CA GLU A 228 -13.36 -8.65 -15.24
C GLU A 228 -12.51 -8.06 -14.11
N TYR A 229 -11.18 -8.13 -14.24
CA TYR A 229 -10.26 -7.54 -13.29
C TYR A 229 -10.44 -6.03 -13.16
N VAL A 230 -10.52 -5.32 -14.29
CA VAL A 230 -10.73 -3.86 -14.30
C VAL A 230 -12.07 -3.50 -13.67
N ARG A 231 -13.13 -4.25 -13.96
CA ARG A 231 -14.45 -4.03 -13.34
C ARG A 231 -14.39 -4.21 -11.82
N ALA A 232 -13.70 -5.24 -11.33
CA ALA A 232 -13.58 -5.52 -9.90
C ALA A 232 -12.69 -4.50 -9.15
N HIS A 233 -11.70 -3.90 -9.83
CA HIS A 233 -10.70 -3.02 -9.21
C HIS A 233 -10.73 -1.58 -9.76
N GLN A 234 -11.85 -1.18 -10.35
CA GLN A 234 -11.98 0.06 -11.12
C GLN A 234 -11.51 1.30 -10.35
N GLN A 235 -11.95 1.44 -9.10
CA GLN A 235 -11.58 2.57 -8.24
C GLN A 235 -10.09 2.59 -7.91
N GLU A 236 -9.50 1.44 -7.58
CA GLU A 236 -8.08 1.33 -7.27
C GLU A 236 -7.23 1.69 -8.49
N LEU A 237 -7.53 1.08 -9.64
CA LEU A 237 -6.79 1.28 -10.88
C LEU A 237 -6.87 2.73 -11.35
N MET A 238 -8.05 3.35 -11.25
CA MET A 238 -8.24 4.76 -11.55
C MET A 238 -7.44 5.66 -10.60
N ASN A 239 -7.47 5.39 -9.30
CA ASN A 239 -6.69 6.17 -8.33
C ASN A 239 -5.19 6.08 -8.63
N ARG A 240 -4.66 4.89 -8.90
CA ARG A 240 -3.24 4.70 -9.25
C ARG A 240 -2.83 5.50 -10.48
N PHE A 241 -3.72 5.61 -11.47
CA PHE A 241 -3.49 6.44 -12.66
C PHE A 241 -3.56 7.95 -12.34
N LEU A 242 -4.55 8.37 -11.55
CA LEU A 242 -4.68 9.76 -11.14
C LEU A 242 -3.55 10.22 -10.22
N ASP A 243 -2.98 9.31 -9.41
CA ASP A 243 -1.88 9.62 -8.49
C ASP A 243 -0.53 9.84 -9.22
N LEU A 244 -0.47 9.59 -10.54
CA LEU A 244 0.71 9.87 -11.36
C LEU A 244 1.03 11.36 -11.37
N GLY A 245 2.29 11.70 -11.09
CA GLY A 245 2.74 13.08 -11.02
C GLY A 245 2.56 13.84 -12.33
N SER A 246 2.77 13.17 -13.48
CA SER A 246 2.52 13.75 -14.81
C SER A 246 1.04 14.04 -15.04
N VAL A 247 0.16 13.14 -14.61
CA VAL A 247 -1.29 13.31 -14.76
C VAL A 247 -1.76 14.48 -13.90
N GLN A 248 -1.30 14.58 -12.65
CA GLN A 248 -1.65 15.70 -11.78
C GLN A 248 -1.14 17.06 -12.30
N ARG A 249 0.08 17.10 -12.86
CA ARG A 249 0.62 18.31 -13.50
C ARG A 249 -0.23 18.73 -14.69
N ASP A 250 -0.57 17.79 -15.58
CA ASP A 250 -1.37 18.09 -16.77
C ASP A 250 -2.78 18.55 -16.40
N LEU A 251 -3.45 17.86 -15.48
CA LEU A 251 -4.77 18.25 -14.98
C LEU A 251 -4.76 19.62 -14.27
N GLY A 252 -3.66 19.95 -13.58
CA GLY A 252 -3.49 21.24 -12.93
C GLY A 252 -3.23 22.41 -13.89
N ALA A 253 -2.73 22.13 -15.11
CA ALA A 253 -2.50 23.13 -16.14
C ALA A 253 -3.73 23.44 -17.01
N MET A 254 -4.76 22.59 -16.95
CA MET A 254 -6.01 22.72 -17.71
C MET A 254 -6.95 23.77 -17.13
N SER A 255 -7.81 24.35 -17.99
CA SER A 255 -8.98 25.09 -17.50
C SER A 255 -9.93 24.17 -16.71
N PRO A 256 -10.82 24.71 -15.85
CA PRO A 256 -11.82 23.90 -15.15
C PRO A 256 -12.67 23.02 -16.08
N GLU A 257 -13.08 23.54 -17.23
CA GLU A 257 -13.89 22.83 -18.23
C GLU A 257 -13.09 21.73 -18.94
N GLU A 258 -11.84 22.01 -19.31
CA GLU A 258 -10.93 21.04 -19.92
C GLU A 258 -10.62 19.90 -18.95
N ARG A 259 -10.30 20.24 -17.70
CA ARG A 259 -10.05 19.27 -16.63
C ARG A 259 -11.27 18.40 -16.37
N ALA A 260 -12.47 18.97 -16.28
CA ALA A 260 -13.70 18.20 -16.09
C ALA A 260 -13.93 17.21 -17.24
N ARG A 261 -13.66 17.63 -18.49
CA ARG A 261 -13.72 16.74 -19.66
C ARG A 261 -12.70 15.61 -19.55
N SER A 262 -11.43 15.91 -19.27
CA SER A 262 -10.38 14.89 -19.13
C SER A 262 -10.65 13.91 -17.98
N LEU A 263 -11.13 14.37 -16.82
CA LEU A 263 -11.51 13.50 -15.71
C LEU A 263 -12.68 12.58 -16.08
N ARG A 264 -13.65 13.07 -16.86
CA ARG A 264 -14.74 12.25 -17.39
C ARG A 264 -14.22 11.20 -18.37
N GLU A 265 -13.32 11.58 -19.27
CA GLU A 265 -12.68 10.66 -20.25
C GLU A 265 -11.90 9.55 -19.55
N ILE A 266 -11.11 9.88 -18.50
CA ILE A 266 -10.41 8.89 -17.68
C ILE A 266 -11.39 7.87 -17.12
N ARG A 267 -12.46 8.33 -16.47
CA ARG A 267 -13.46 7.47 -15.84
C ARG A 267 -14.20 6.59 -16.85
N GLN A 268 -14.58 7.17 -17.98
CA GLN A 268 -15.21 6.42 -19.06
C GLN A 268 -14.28 5.36 -19.62
N GLY A 269 -13.00 5.69 -19.82
CA GLY A 269 -11.97 4.73 -20.24
C GLY A 269 -11.76 3.60 -19.24
N MET A 270 -11.92 3.86 -17.95
CA MET A 270 -11.88 2.82 -16.91
C MET A 270 -13.17 1.99 -16.82
N GLY A 271 -14.17 2.25 -17.66
CA GLY A 271 -15.39 1.48 -17.79
C GLY A 271 -16.53 1.91 -16.87
N LEU A 272 -16.54 3.16 -16.39
CA LEU A 272 -17.66 3.68 -15.61
C LEU A 272 -18.87 3.92 -16.53
N ASP A 273 -20.07 3.59 -16.03
CA ASP A 273 -21.33 3.89 -16.70
C ASP A 273 -21.75 5.37 -16.55
N GLU A 274 -22.72 5.81 -17.35
CA GLU A 274 -23.15 7.22 -17.37
C GLU A 274 -23.66 7.72 -16.02
N ALA A 275 -24.37 6.88 -15.28
CA ALA A 275 -24.87 7.24 -13.95
C ALA A 275 -23.71 7.46 -12.96
N ALA A 276 -22.66 6.66 -13.04
CA ALA A 276 -21.44 6.84 -12.27
C ALA A 276 -20.68 8.10 -12.71
N LEU A 277 -20.59 8.38 -14.01
CA LEU A 277 -19.94 9.57 -14.54
C LEU A 277 -20.59 10.87 -14.01
N GLU A 278 -21.92 10.94 -13.97
CA GLU A 278 -22.61 12.12 -13.41
C GLU A 278 -22.36 12.28 -11.90
N ARG A 279 -22.40 11.19 -11.12
CA ARG A 279 -22.06 11.25 -9.67
C ARG A 279 -20.63 11.76 -9.43
N TRP A 280 -19.69 11.35 -10.28
CA TRP A 280 -18.30 11.79 -10.20
C TRP A 280 -18.12 13.25 -10.58
N LYS A 281 -18.83 13.72 -11.61
CA LYS A 281 -18.86 15.13 -12.00
C LYS A 281 -19.38 16.02 -10.87
N GLU A 282 -20.46 15.63 -10.21
CA GLU A 282 -20.98 16.36 -9.03
C GLU A 282 -19.98 16.35 -7.86
N LEU A 283 -19.31 15.22 -7.62
CA LEU A 283 -18.29 15.11 -6.59
C LEU A 283 -17.08 16.02 -6.89
N ASP A 284 -16.58 16.01 -8.12
CA ASP A 284 -15.47 16.87 -8.52
C ASP A 284 -15.84 18.35 -8.43
N LEU A 285 -17.05 18.74 -8.85
CA LEU A 285 -17.50 20.13 -8.72
C LEU A 285 -17.54 20.58 -7.25
N ARG A 286 -18.03 19.72 -6.34
CA ARG A 286 -18.04 20.02 -4.90
C ARG A 286 -16.63 20.15 -4.34
N ARG A 287 -15.70 19.28 -4.75
CA ARG A 287 -14.30 19.35 -4.34
C ARG A 287 -13.64 20.62 -4.88
N ASP A 288 -13.91 20.96 -6.13
CA ASP A 288 -13.35 22.15 -6.76
C ASP A 288 -13.81 23.42 -6.04
N THR A 289 -15.12 23.52 -5.77
CA THR A 289 -15.70 24.64 -5.01
C THR A 289 -15.09 24.73 -3.60
N ARG A 290 -14.96 23.58 -2.94
CA ARG A 290 -14.39 23.51 -1.59
C ARG A 290 -12.92 23.96 -1.56
N TRP A 291 -12.12 23.53 -2.54
CA TRP A 291 -10.73 23.95 -2.66
C TRP A 291 -10.61 25.44 -2.94
N GLU A 292 -11.43 26.00 -3.83
CA GLU A 292 -11.43 27.45 -4.11
C GLU A 292 -11.81 28.29 -2.87
N LEU A 293 -12.73 27.79 -2.03
CA LEU A 293 -13.03 28.41 -0.74
C LEU A 293 -11.83 28.30 0.21
N GLY A 294 -11.16 27.15 0.23
CA GLY A 294 -9.95 26.90 1.01
C GLY A 294 -8.79 27.82 0.64
N GLU A 295 -8.54 28.05 -0.65
CA GLU A 295 -7.50 28.97 -1.13
C GLU A 295 -7.78 30.41 -0.69
N ARG A 296 -9.04 30.87 -0.84
CA ARG A 296 -9.47 32.19 -0.37
C ARG A 296 -9.33 32.34 1.15
N TYR A 297 -9.76 31.32 1.89
CA TYR A 297 -9.59 31.24 3.34
C TYR A 297 -8.11 31.36 3.75
N MET A 298 -7.21 30.60 3.10
CA MET A 298 -5.77 30.64 3.42
C MET A 298 -5.12 31.98 3.07
N ALA A 299 -5.54 32.63 1.99
CA ALA A 299 -5.07 33.96 1.61
C ALA A 299 -5.48 35.03 2.66
N GLU A 300 -6.74 35.03 3.08
CA GLU A 300 -7.23 35.93 4.12
C GLU A 300 -6.59 35.63 5.48
N ARG A 301 -6.48 34.36 5.85
CA ARG A 301 -5.77 33.92 7.06
C ARG A 301 -4.35 34.48 7.09
N THR A 302 -3.62 34.35 5.99
CA THR A 302 -2.25 34.88 5.87
C THR A 302 -2.22 36.39 6.12
N THR A 303 -3.18 37.12 5.58
CA THR A 303 -3.33 38.56 5.80
C THR A 303 -3.59 38.89 7.27
N LEU A 304 -4.52 38.18 7.93
CA LEU A 304 -4.82 38.39 9.36
C LEU A 304 -3.62 38.11 10.25
N THR A 305 -2.87 37.04 9.98
CA THR A 305 -1.67 36.69 10.76
C THR A 305 -0.54 37.72 10.65
N GLN A 306 -0.57 38.60 9.65
CA GLN A 306 0.37 39.72 9.51
C GLN A 306 -0.10 40.98 10.23
N GLN A 307 -1.40 41.10 10.53
CA GLN A 307 -2.02 42.32 11.04
C GLN A 307 -2.36 42.26 12.53
N ALA A 308 -2.61 41.06 13.06
CA ALA A 308 -3.00 40.84 14.45
C ALA A 308 -2.15 39.76 15.11
N THR A 309 -2.09 39.76 16.44
CA THR A 309 -1.42 38.72 17.24
C THR A 309 -2.20 38.41 18.51
N GLY A 310 -1.88 37.28 19.14
CA GLY A 310 -2.45 36.90 20.43
C GLY A 310 -3.98 36.69 20.37
N PRO A 311 -4.71 37.01 21.45
CA PRO A 311 -6.15 36.74 21.54
C PRO A 311 -7.01 37.40 20.45
N GLU A 312 -6.60 38.57 19.96
CA GLU A 312 -7.30 39.26 18.89
C GLU A 312 -7.24 38.47 17.57
N LEU A 313 -6.04 37.98 17.22
CA LEU A 313 -5.86 37.13 16.05
C LEU A 313 -6.73 35.87 16.15
N GLU A 314 -6.75 35.21 17.30
CA GLU A 314 -7.56 34.00 17.49
C GLU A 314 -9.05 34.25 17.32
N ALA A 315 -9.57 35.36 17.84
CA ALA A 315 -10.97 35.75 17.64
C ALA A 315 -11.28 36.00 16.15
N GLN A 316 -10.39 36.68 15.42
CA GLN A 316 -10.55 36.95 14.00
C GLN A 316 -10.45 35.66 13.16
N LEU A 317 -9.53 34.75 13.50
CA LEU A 317 -9.40 33.45 12.85
C LEU A 317 -10.62 32.56 13.10
N ALA A 318 -11.17 32.55 14.32
CA ALA A 318 -12.42 31.84 14.61
C ALA A 318 -13.59 32.35 13.76
N ALA A 319 -13.74 33.67 13.65
CA ALA A 319 -14.76 34.28 12.79
C ALA A 319 -14.52 33.96 11.30
N LEU A 320 -13.26 33.95 10.85
CA LEU A 320 -12.89 33.61 9.48
C LEU A 320 -13.26 32.15 9.15
N ARG A 321 -12.95 31.20 10.04
CA ARG A 321 -13.30 29.78 9.88
C ARG A 321 -14.81 29.59 9.80
N ALA A 322 -15.58 30.20 10.71
CA ALA A 322 -17.04 30.12 10.71
C ALA A 322 -17.67 30.72 9.44
N ARG A 323 -17.04 31.74 8.84
CA ARG A 323 -17.51 32.35 7.59
C ARG A 323 -17.31 31.45 6.37
N TYR A 324 -16.17 30.78 6.27
CA TYR A 324 -15.84 29.94 5.11
C TYR A 324 -16.35 28.50 5.24
N PHE A 325 -16.34 27.96 6.46
CA PHE A 325 -16.62 26.55 6.76
C PHE A 325 -17.47 26.43 8.04
N PRO A 326 -18.74 26.86 8.02
CA PRO A 326 -19.58 26.92 9.21
C PRO A 326 -19.71 25.57 9.92
N ASP A 327 -19.83 24.48 9.16
CA ASP A 327 -20.02 23.13 9.71
C ASP A 327 -18.71 22.47 10.17
N GLU A 328 -17.55 23.05 9.83
CA GLU A 328 -16.22 22.46 10.10
C GLU A 328 -15.27 23.44 10.80
N ALA A 329 -15.76 24.59 11.26
CA ALA A 329 -14.93 25.64 11.81
C ALA A 329 -14.14 25.18 13.03
N GLU A 330 -14.76 24.39 13.90
CA GLU A 330 -14.13 23.78 15.08
C GLU A 330 -13.07 22.75 14.68
N THR A 331 -13.42 21.82 13.79
CA THR A 331 -12.49 20.81 13.25
C THR A 331 -11.26 21.46 12.61
N ILE A 332 -11.46 22.50 11.79
CA ILE A 332 -10.36 23.24 11.15
C ILE A 332 -9.52 23.96 12.21
N ALA A 333 -10.14 24.50 13.27
CA ALA A 333 -9.38 25.12 14.36
C ALA A 333 -8.49 24.12 15.10
N GLU A 334 -8.99 22.92 15.40
CA GLU A 334 -8.21 21.84 16.03
C GLU A 334 -7.06 21.36 15.13
N GLU A 335 -7.34 21.16 13.85
CA GLU A 335 -6.33 20.82 12.84
C GLU A 335 -5.19 21.86 12.82
N GLU A 336 -5.53 23.14 12.72
CA GLU A 336 -4.55 24.22 12.67
C GLU A 336 -3.76 24.36 13.98
N ALA A 337 -4.41 24.16 15.13
CA ALA A 337 -3.76 24.14 16.43
C ALA A 337 -2.73 23.00 16.55
N SER A 338 -2.97 21.88 15.86
CA SER A 338 -2.00 20.77 15.74
C SER A 338 -0.91 21.00 14.68
N GLY A 339 -0.95 22.12 13.97
CA GLY A 339 -0.04 22.45 12.87
C GLY A 339 -0.42 21.86 11.51
N PHE A 340 -1.60 21.25 11.40
CA PHE A 340 -2.13 20.70 10.15
C PHE A 340 -3.00 21.74 9.43
N PHE A 341 -2.57 22.16 8.24
CA PHE A 341 -3.32 23.07 7.39
C PHE A 341 -3.83 22.32 6.17
N ARG A 342 -5.10 21.87 6.21
CA ARG A 342 -5.72 21.05 5.16
C ARG A 342 -5.60 21.66 3.77
N PHE A 343 -5.91 22.96 3.65
CA PHE A 343 -5.84 23.70 2.38
C PHE A 343 -4.43 24.24 2.06
N GLY A 344 -3.45 23.97 2.93
CA GLY A 344 -2.03 24.15 2.63
C GLY A 344 -1.38 22.91 2.00
N GLN A 345 -2.11 21.79 1.92
CA GLN A 345 -1.62 20.55 1.29
C GLN A 345 -1.69 20.66 -0.24
N PRO A 346 -0.87 19.88 -0.99
CA PRO A 346 -1.01 19.79 -2.44
C PRO A 346 -2.40 19.28 -2.84
N ARG A 347 -3.05 20.01 -3.74
CA ARG A 347 -4.30 19.58 -4.39
C ARG A 347 -4.03 18.40 -5.31
N GLN A 348 -4.94 17.43 -5.29
CA GLN A 348 -4.95 16.26 -6.17
C GLN A 348 -6.26 16.21 -6.94
N TRP A 349 -6.19 16.59 -8.21
CA TRP A 349 -7.31 16.65 -9.13
C TRP A 349 -7.96 15.29 -9.33
N GLY A 350 -9.29 15.23 -9.17
CA GLY A 350 -10.07 14.00 -9.22
C GLY A 350 -9.98 13.12 -7.96
N ARG A 351 -9.21 13.53 -6.94
CA ARG A 351 -8.95 12.76 -5.71
C ARG A 351 -9.47 13.47 -4.45
N ASN A 352 -9.06 14.72 -4.21
CA ASN A 352 -9.38 15.46 -2.97
C ASN A 352 -10.12 16.77 -3.21
#